data_AF-A0A0F8WZ61-F1
#
_entry.id   AF-A0A0F8WZ61-F1
#
_cell.length_a   1.000
_cell.length_b   1.000
_cell.length_c   1.000
_cell.angle_alpha   90.00
_cell.angle_beta   90.00
_cell.angle_gamma   90.00
#
_symmetry.space_group_name_H-M   'P 1'
#
loop_
_entity.id
_entity.type
_entity.pdbx_description
1 polymer ?
#
loop_
_entity_poly.entity_id
_entity_poly.type
_entity_poly.pdbx_seq_one_letter_code
_entity_poly.pdbx_strand_id
1 'polypeptide(L)'
;MNHYVYILRSTDLYYVGLRSCHGPIATDSYRGSGTALKVARKEGHRFRKTVLCVPGSREECSELEAELVGPAEVADSLCLNLKQGGLSVNGVGYQHTDAARASMSKTRKGRKMSAAHR
;
A
#
# COMPACT_ATOMS: atom_id res chain seq x y z
N MET A 1 -2.50 15.15 9.67
CA MET A 1 -2.05 14.06 8.78
C MET A 1 -3.28 13.53 8.07
N ASN A 2 -3.21 13.25 6.77
CA ASN A 2 -4.35 12.74 6.01
C ASN A 2 -4.31 11.22 5.97
N HIS A 3 -5.46 10.58 6.17
CA HIS A 3 -5.64 9.13 6.15
C HIS A 3 -6.71 8.77 5.12
N TYR A 4 -6.45 7.76 4.29
CA TYR A 4 -7.43 7.31 3.32
C TYR A 4 -7.18 5.87 2.89
N VAL A 5 -8.26 5.22 2.46
CA VAL A 5 -8.22 3.90 1.83
C VAL A 5 -8.34 4.08 0.33
N TYR A 6 -7.56 3.31 -0.42
CA TYR A 6 -7.57 3.36 -1.87
C TYR A 6 -7.52 1.96 -2.46
N ILE A 7 -7.98 1.86 -3.70
CA ILE A 7 -7.83 0.68 -4.53
C ILE A 7 -6.91 1.00 -5.71
N LEU A 8 -6.06 0.03 -6.05
CA LEU A 8 -5.33 -0.04 -7.29
C LEU A 8 -5.96 -1.12 -8.13
N ARG A 9 -6.50 -0.76 -9.31
CA ARG A 9 -7.16 -1.71 -10.19
C ARG A 9 -6.45 -1.77 -11.55
N SER A 10 -6.19 -2.98 -12.02
CA SER A 10 -5.81 -3.32 -13.39
C SER A 10 -6.99 -4.03 -14.07
N THR A 11 -6.80 -4.57 -15.28
CA THR A 11 -7.87 -5.28 -16.02
C THR A 11 -8.47 -6.39 -15.17
N ASP A 12 -7.61 -7.26 -14.63
CA ASP A 12 -8.03 -8.47 -13.93
C ASP A 12 -7.61 -8.47 -12.45
N LEU A 13 -6.73 -7.56 -12.05
CA LEU A 13 -6.11 -7.58 -10.72
C LEU A 13 -6.48 -6.35 -9.90
N TYR A 14 -6.61 -6.51 -8.60
CA TYR A 14 -6.79 -5.38 -7.68
C TYR A 14 -5.97 -5.51 -6.40
N TYR A 15 -5.73 -4.36 -5.76
CA TYR A 15 -5.06 -4.25 -4.48
C TYR A 15 -5.71 -3.13 -3.68
N VAL A 16 -6.09 -3.41 -2.44
CA VAL A 16 -6.59 -2.40 -1.51
C VAL A 16 -5.48 -2.04 -0.54
N GLY A 17 -5.36 -0.76 -0.21
CA GLY A 17 -4.39 -0.32 0.78
C GLY A 17 -4.83 0.91 1.55
N LEU A 18 -4.30 1.03 2.76
CA LEU A 18 -4.37 2.22 3.59
C LEU A 18 -3.13 3.11 3.38
N ARG A 19 -3.35 4.43 3.32
CA ARG A 19 -2.26 5.42 3.24
C ARG A 19 -2.44 6.53 4.27
N SER A 20 -1.33 6.88 4.93
CA SER A 20 -1.20 8.14 5.66
C SER A 20 -0.20 9.07 4.95
N CYS A 21 -0.54 10.34 4.75
CA CYS A 21 0.35 11.34 4.15
C CYS A 21 0.21 12.73 4.80
N HIS A 22 1.23 13.58 4.67
CA HIS A 22 1.16 14.97 5.16
C HIS A 22 0.60 15.94 4.12
N GLY A 23 0.72 15.60 2.83
CA GLY A 23 0.25 16.43 1.72
C GLY A 23 -1.19 16.13 1.28
N PRO A 24 -1.70 16.89 0.28
CA PRO A 24 -3.02 16.68 -0.30
C PRO A 24 -3.16 15.28 -0.90
N ILE A 25 -4.30 14.63 -0.63
CA ILE A 25 -4.59 13.28 -1.12
C ILE A 25 -4.60 13.23 -2.65
N ALA A 26 -5.16 14.27 -3.30
CA ALA A 26 -5.26 14.38 -4.76
C ALA A 26 -3.90 14.27 -5.48
N THR A 27 -2.82 14.67 -4.81
CA THR A 27 -1.46 14.70 -5.38
C THR A 27 -0.56 13.60 -4.81
N ASP A 28 -1.05 12.72 -3.93
CA ASP A 28 -0.22 11.66 -3.33
C ASP A 28 0.06 10.55 -4.35
N SER A 29 1.33 10.49 -4.78
CA SER A 29 1.82 9.56 -5.80
C SER A 29 2.15 8.16 -5.27
N TYR A 30 1.99 7.91 -3.97
CA TYR A 30 2.21 6.59 -3.40
C TYR A 30 1.18 5.59 -3.93
N ARG A 31 1.65 4.40 -4.31
CA ARG A 31 0.80 3.35 -4.90
C ARG A 31 1.13 1.97 -4.35
N GLY A 32 1.26 1.86 -3.03
CA GLY A 32 1.42 0.59 -2.33
C GLY A 32 2.84 0.03 -2.32
N SER A 33 3.11 -0.85 -1.36
CA SER A 33 4.39 -1.57 -1.21
C SER A 33 4.26 -3.08 -1.23
N GLY A 34 3.05 -3.62 -1.44
CA GLY A 34 2.78 -5.05 -1.48
C GLY A 34 3.68 -5.79 -2.49
N THR A 35 4.19 -6.96 -2.09
CA THR A 35 5.12 -7.74 -2.92
C THR A 35 4.45 -8.24 -4.20
N ALA A 36 3.25 -8.81 -4.11
CA ALA A 36 2.47 -9.27 -5.28
C ALA A 36 2.19 -8.10 -6.26
N LEU A 37 1.80 -6.94 -5.72
CA LEU A 37 1.64 -5.72 -6.52
C LEU A 37 2.92 -5.29 -7.25
N LYS A 38 4.08 -5.42 -6.62
CA LYS A 38 5.37 -5.11 -7.27
C LYS A 38 5.70 -6.10 -8.38
N VAL A 39 5.37 -7.38 -8.20
CA VAL A 39 5.57 -8.42 -9.22
C VAL A 39 4.66 -8.15 -10.42
N ALA A 40 3.36 -7.97 -10.19
CA ALA A 40 2.40 -7.66 -11.26
C ALA A 40 2.80 -6.41 -12.07
N ARG A 41 3.35 -5.37 -11.42
CA ARG A 41 3.88 -4.20 -12.13
C ARG A 41 5.08 -4.51 -13.02
N LYS A 42 5.98 -5.40 -12.59
CA LYS A 42 7.12 -5.83 -13.39
C LYS A 42 6.68 -6.66 -14.60
N GLU A 43 5.59 -7.41 -14.46
CA GLU A 43 4.95 -8.19 -15.53
C GLU A 43 4.17 -7.31 -16.52
N GLY A 44 4.08 -5.99 -16.26
CA GLY A 44 3.50 -5.03 -17.20
C GLY A 44 2.06 -4.60 -16.86
N HIS A 45 1.48 -5.09 -15.76
CA HIS A 45 0.14 -4.68 -15.35
C HIS A 45 0.10 -3.19 -14.99
N ARG A 46 -0.83 -2.47 -15.61
CA ARG A 46 -1.07 -1.05 -15.37
C ARG A 46 -2.19 -0.89 -14.35
N PHE A 47 -1.89 -0.19 -13.26
CA PHE A 47 -2.84 0.06 -12.18
C PHE A 47 -3.30 1.52 -12.16
N ARG A 48 -4.62 1.72 -12.07
CA ARG A 48 -5.25 3.00 -11.76
C ARG A 48 -5.56 3.07 -10.26
N LYS A 49 -5.21 4.20 -9.65
CA LYS A 49 -5.51 4.48 -8.23
C LYS A 49 -6.84 5.21 -8.13
N THR A 50 -7.70 4.71 -7.25
CA THR A 50 -8.97 5.34 -6.88
C THR A 50 -9.04 5.42 -5.37
N VAL A 51 -9.33 6.60 -4.83
CA VAL A 51 -9.59 6.77 -3.39
C VAL A 51 -11.01 6.27 -3.12
N LEU A 52 -11.15 5.38 -2.14
CA LEU A 52 -12.45 4.81 -1.76
C LEU A 52 -13.11 5.64 -0.66
N CYS A 53 -12.35 5.96 0.39
CA CYS A 53 -12.83 6.74 1.52
C CYS A 53 -11.70 7.58 2.14
N VAL A 54 -12.08 8.67 2.80
CA VAL A 54 -11.20 9.55 3.58
C VAL A 54 -11.78 9.72 4.99
N PRO A 55 -11.57 8.73 5.88
CA PRO A 55 -12.06 8.77 7.26
C PRO A 55 -11.35 9.83 8.12
N GLY A 56 -11.92 10.11 9.28
CA GLY A 56 -11.37 11.10 10.22
C GLY A 56 -10.11 10.60 10.94
N SER A 57 -9.97 9.28 11.07
CA SER A 57 -8.88 8.63 11.80
C SER A 57 -8.19 7.51 11.01
N ARG A 58 -6.99 7.13 11.46
CA ARG A 58 -6.25 6.00 10.86
C ARG A 58 -6.90 4.67 11.24
N GLU A 59 -7.50 4.62 12.41
CA GLU A 59 -8.18 3.48 13.00
C GLU A 59 -9.42 3.14 12.16
N GLU A 60 -10.26 4.13 11.84
CA GLU A 60 -11.39 3.96 10.91
C GLU A 60 -10.94 3.48 9.53
N CYS A 61 -9.84 4.01 8.99
CA CYS A 61 -9.29 3.50 7.72
C CYS A 61 -8.92 2.02 7.81
N SER A 62 -8.44 1.60 8.98
CA SER A 62 -7.99 0.23 9.20
C SER A 62 -9.17 -0.73 9.30
N GLU A 63 -10.25 -0.33 9.97
CA GLU A 63 -11.50 -1.09 10.03
C GLU A 63 -12.09 -1.26 8.64
N LEU A 64 -12.16 -0.17 7.86
CA LEU A 64 -12.64 -0.21 6.47
C LEU A 64 -11.74 -1.08 5.57
N GLU A 65 -10.42 -1.05 5.75
CA GLU A 65 -9.52 -1.95 5.02
C GLU A 65 -9.77 -3.42 5.39
N ALA A 66 -10.08 -3.73 6.65
CA ALA A 66 -10.40 -5.09 7.10
C ALA A 66 -11.71 -5.60 6.50
N GLU A 67 -12.72 -4.72 6.39
CA GLU A 67 -13.99 -5.04 5.72
C GLU A 67 -13.81 -5.28 4.22
N LEU A 68 -12.94 -4.52 3.57
CA LEU A 68 -12.67 -4.62 2.12
C LEU A 68 -11.71 -5.76 1.74
N VAL A 69 -10.91 -6.24 2.69
CA VAL A 69 -9.90 -7.28 2.48
C VAL A 69 -10.06 -8.35 3.55
N GLY A 70 -11.17 -9.09 3.44
CA GLY A 70 -11.50 -10.20 4.30
C GLY A 70 -10.86 -11.52 3.84
N PRO A 71 -11.25 -12.64 4.47
CA PRO A 71 -10.78 -13.97 4.08
C PRO A 71 -11.11 -14.34 2.64
N ALA A 72 -12.26 -13.89 2.13
CA ALA A 72 -12.71 -14.18 0.77
C ALA A 72 -11.81 -13.49 -0.27
N GLU A 73 -11.48 -12.22 -0.04
CA GLU A 73 -10.63 -11.45 -0.94
C GLU A 73 -9.19 -11.96 -0.91
N VAL A 74 -8.67 -12.39 0.25
CA VAL A 74 -7.31 -12.96 0.31
C VAL A 74 -7.23 -14.31 -0.42
N ALA A 75 -8.34 -15.04 -0.51
CA ALA A 75 -8.44 -16.28 -1.27
C ALA A 75 -8.71 -16.05 -2.77
N ASP A 76 -9.14 -14.85 -3.16
CA ASP A 76 -9.40 -14.49 -4.55
C ASP A 76 -8.07 -14.35 -5.32
N SER A 77 -7.94 -15.10 -6.42
CA SER A 77 -6.76 -15.06 -7.29
C SER A 77 -6.55 -13.70 -7.98
N LEU A 78 -7.59 -12.88 -8.05
CA LEU A 78 -7.55 -11.52 -8.61
C LEU A 78 -7.07 -10.48 -7.59
N CYS A 79 -7.09 -10.83 -6.30
CA CYS A 79 -6.67 -9.94 -5.23
C CYS A 79 -5.18 -10.09 -4.93
N LEU A 80 -4.47 -8.96 -4.91
CA LEU A 80 -3.03 -8.93 -4.64
C LEU A 80 -2.70 -8.72 -3.16
N ASN A 81 -3.72 -8.62 -2.29
CA ASN A 81 -3.52 -8.56 -0.84
C ASN A 81 -3.23 -9.97 -0.31
N LEU A 82 -2.00 -10.19 0.16
CA LEU A 82 -1.55 -11.50 0.68
C LEU A 82 -2.02 -11.81 2.10
N LYS A 83 -2.66 -10.83 2.76
CA LYS A 83 -3.13 -10.90 4.14
C LYS A 83 -4.38 -10.06 4.26
N GLN A 84 -5.21 -10.42 5.23
CA GLN A 84 -6.40 -9.65 5.59
C GLN A 84 -6.01 -8.23 5.99
N GLY A 85 -6.90 -7.29 5.69
CA GLY A 85 -6.78 -5.90 6.11
C GLY A 85 -6.94 -5.74 7.62
N GLY A 86 -6.67 -4.53 8.11
CA GLY A 86 -6.87 -4.21 9.52
C GLY A 86 -5.61 -4.16 10.37
N LEU A 87 -5.77 -3.58 11.56
CA LEU A 87 -4.78 -3.62 12.63
C LEU A 87 -4.82 -5.02 13.21
N SER A 88 -3.84 -5.84 12.86
CA SER A 88 -3.64 -7.10 13.55
C SER A 88 -3.53 -6.82 15.05
N VAL A 89 -4.43 -7.40 15.86
CA VAL A 89 -4.35 -7.38 17.34
C VAL A 89 -3.01 -7.94 17.86
N ASN A 90 -2.22 -8.60 17.00
CA ASN A 90 -0.85 -9.07 17.23
C ASN A 90 0.24 -8.35 16.39
N GLY A 91 0.02 -7.11 15.96
CA GLY A 91 1.09 -6.18 15.55
C GLY A 91 2.03 -6.59 14.40
N VAL A 92 1.56 -7.28 13.35
CA VAL A 92 2.38 -7.59 12.15
C VAL A 92 1.94 -6.81 10.91
N GLY A 93 1.34 -5.64 11.09
CA GLY A 93 1.48 -4.54 10.14
C GLY A 93 2.68 -3.72 10.59
N TYR A 94 3.88 -4.01 10.10
CA TYR A 94 5.12 -3.35 10.52
C TYR A 94 4.96 -1.82 10.53
N GLN A 95 4.65 -1.25 11.70
CA GLN A 95 4.81 0.16 11.92
C GLN A 95 6.30 0.38 12.03
N HIS A 96 6.96 0.66 10.91
CA HIS A 96 8.31 1.20 10.98
C HIS A 96 8.23 2.48 11.81
N THR A 97 8.92 2.48 12.94
CA THR A 97 9.15 3.69 13.74
C THR A 97 9.72 4.77 12.84
N ASP A 98 9.52 6.05 13.19
CA ASP A 98 10.05 7.14 12.36
C ASP A 98 11.57 7.05 12.21
N ALA A 99 12.28 6.50 13.20
CA ALA A 99 13.69 6.14 13.12
C ALA A 99 13.98 5.06 12.05
N ALA A 100 13.19 3.98 12.00
CA ALA A 100 13.34 2.95 10.97
C ALA A 100 13.00 3.51 9.58
N ARG A 101 11.96 4.36 9.46
CA ARG A 101 11.60 5.07 8.22
C ARG A 101 12.73 5.98 7.74
N ALA A 102 13.33 6.75 8.65
CA ALA A 102 14.45 7.63 8.36
C ALA A 102 15.72 6.85 7.96
N SER A 103 16.02 5.75 8.64
CA SER A 103 17.16 4.87 8.32
C SER A 103 17.02 4.27 6.91
N MET A 104 15.86 3.68 6.60
CA MET A 104 15.58 3.14 5.27
C MET A 104 15.62 4.22 4.17
N SER A 105 15.17 5.45 4.48
CA SER A 105 15.29 6.57 3.55
C SER A 105 16.73 7.01 3.32
N LYS A 106 17.61 6.91 4.33
CA LYS A 106 19.05 7.25 4.21
C LYS A 106 19.80 6.21 3.39
N THR A 107 19.55 4.91 3.59
CA THR A 107 20.19 3.83 2.83
C THR A 107 19.90 3.92 1.32
N ARG A 108 18.73 4.44 0.94
CA ARG A 108 18.33 4.58 -0.46
C ARG A 108 18.99 5.76 -1.18
N LYS A 109 19.45 6.79 -0.47
CA LYS A 109 20.13 7.96 -1.06
C LYS A 109 21.62 7.75 -1.35
N GLY A 110 22.24 6.68 -0.84
CA GLY A 110 23.67 6.40 -1.01
C GLY A 110 24.02 5.36 -2.07
N ARG A 111 23.05 4.67 -2.68
CA ARG A 111 23.33 3.64 -3.67
C ARG A 111 23.51 4.30 -5.05
N LYS A 112 24.76 4.47 -5.50
CA LYS A 112 25.05 4.75 -6.92
C LYS A 112 24.41 3.64 -7.75
N MET A 113 23.56 3.98 -8.71
CA MET A 113 23.07 2.99 -9.68
C MET A 113 24.29 2.37 -10.36
N SER A 114 24.39 1.05 -10.38
CA SER A 114 25.40 0.39 -11.20
C SER A 114 25.13 0.72 -12.66
N ALA A 115 26.19 0.90 -13.45
CA ALA A 115 26.17 1.39 -14.84
C ALA A 115 25.35 0.54 -15.84
N ALA A 116 24.68 -0.52 -15.40
CA ALA A 116 23.88 -1.42 -16.21
C ALA A 116 22.44 -0.94 -16.48
N HIS A 117 22.01 0.16 -15.86
CA HIS A 117 20.72 0.79 -16.13
C HIS A 117 20.94 2.29 -16.35
N ARG A 118 21.30 2.65 -17.59
CA ARG A 118 21.18 4.02 -18.10
C ARG A 118 19.77 4.24 -18.61
#